data_AF-A0A8B9ITA1-F1
#
_entry.id   AF-A0A8B9ITA1-F1
#
_cell.length_a   1.000
_cell.length_b   1.000
_cell.length_c   1.000
_cell.angle_alpha   90.00
_cell.angle_beta   90.00
_cell.angle_gamma   90.00
#
_symmetry.space_group_name_H-M   'P 1'
#
loop_
_entity.id
_entity.type
_entity.pdbx_description
1 polymer ?
#
loop_
_entity_poly.entity_id
_entity_poly.type
_entity_poly.pdbx_seq_one_letter_code
_entity_poly.pdbx_strand_id
1 'polypeptide(L)'
;MTRANYPRCRRPGRWLQLGGRRRGAGAVWGGGGGPGAPGIPGGPGGPSPVRSRLYEHVREGRSARPQLEVSALSERELERRQGALRGRDLREIAMTWTRLLDVRAAIARLEEEKGQVARGVRALLVRDSSPIVPHRAP
;
A
#
# COMPACT_ATOMS: atom_id res chain seq x y z
N MET A 1 3.03 1.72 36.21
CA MET A 1 3.95 1.49 35.07
C MET A 1 3.54 0.20 34.38
N THR A 2 2.68 0.27 33.37
CA THR A 2 2.14 -0.94 32.71
C THR A 2 2.64 -0.96 31.27
N ARG A 3 3.50 -1.94 30.96
CA ARG A 3 4.04 -2.21 29.61
C ARG A 3 2.90 -2.64 28.69
N ALA A 4 2.61 -1.85 27.67
CA ALA A 4 1.74 -2.28 26.57
C ALA A 4 2.48 -3.32 25.71
N ASN A 5 2.01 -4.57 25.78
CA ASN A 5 2.44 -5.70 24.98
C ASN A 5 1.71 -5.65 23.63
N TYR A 6 2.40 -5.25 22.57
CA TYR A 6 1.83 -5.30 21.22
C TYR A 6 2.21 -6.60 20.52
N PRO A 7 1.25 -7.29 19.88
CA PRO A 7 1.50 -8.55 19.19
C PRO A 7 2.40 -8.32 17.96
N ARG A 8 3.46 -9.11 17.86
CA ARG A 8 4.36 -9.17 16.70
C ARG A 8 3.56 -9.57 15.45
N CYS A 9 3.43 -8.66 14.50
CA CYS A 9 2.85 -8.97 13.19
C CYS A 9 3.71 -10.02 12.46
N ARG A 10 3.16 -11.23 12.30
CA ARG A 10 3.64 -12.23 11.34
C ARG A 10 3.53 -11.66 9.93
N ARG A 11 4.63 -11.76 9.16
CA ARG A 11 4.73 -11.40 7.74
C ARG A 11 3.83 -12.28 6.87
N PRO A 12 3.07 -11.72 5.91
CA PRO A 12 2.66 -12.45 4.73
C PRO A 12 3.39 -11.94 3.47
N GLY A 13 3.77 -12.90 2.62
CA GLY A 13 3.70 -12.75 1.15
C GLY A 13 4.77 -11.90 0.47
N ARG A 14 5.90 -12.54 0.14
CA ARG A 14 6.88 -12.10 -0.85
C ARG A 14 6.23 -12.13 -2.24
N TRP A 15 5.88 -10.97 -2.81
CA TRP A 15 5.50 -10.88 -4.23
C TRP A 15 6.75 -10.72 -5.09
N LEU A 16 6.92 -11.64 -6.04
CA LEU A 16 8.05 -11.69 -6.97
C LEU A 16 8.13 -10.41 -7.80
N GLN A 17 9.30 -9.76 -7.77
CA GLN A 17 9.69 -8.69 -8.68
C GLN A 17 10.16 -9.32 -10.00
N LEU A 18 9.32 -9.28 -11.04
CA LEU A 18 9.76 -9.50 -12.41
C LEU A 18 10.25 -8.17 -12.98
N GLY A 19 11.51 -8.16 -13.40
CA GLY A 19 12.24 -6.99 -13.87
C GLY A 19 11.86 -6.53 -15.28
N GLY A 20 12.15 -5.26 -15.55
CA GLY A 20 12.09 -4.66 -16.88
C GLY A 20 13.01 -3.45 -16.95
N ARG A 21 14.27 -3.67 -17.34
CA ARG A 21 15.22 -2.60 -17.70
C ARG A 21 14.79 -1.99 -19.04
N ARG A 22 14.63 -0.67 -19.11
CA ARG A 22 14.73 0.12 -20.36
C ARG A 22 15.52 1.38 -20.02
N ARG A 23 16.85 1.35 -20.21
CA ARG A 23 17.60 1.86 -21.37
C ARG A 23 17.21 3.29 -21.72
N GLY A 24 18.08 4.23 -21.34
CA GLY A 24 18.00 5.63 -21.70
C GLY A 24 18.44 5.88 -23.15
N ALA A 25 17.81 6.89 -23.74
CA ALA A 25 18.29 7.75 -24.81
C ALA A 25 17.93 9.16 -24.31
N GLY A 26 18.84 10.13 -24.18
CA GLY A 26 19.79 10.53 -25.18
C GLY A 26 19.10 11.47 -26.17
N ALA A 27 18.69 12.66 -25.70
CA ALA A 27 18.24 13.74 -26.57
C ALA A 27 18.96 15.03 -26.14
N VAL A 28 20.09 15.25 -26.82
CA VAL A 28 20.76 16.53 -26.93
C VAL A 28 19.89 17.43 -27.81
N TRP A 29 19.53 18.61 -27.31
CA TRP A 29 19.17 19.76 -28.13
C TRP A 29 19.84 20.97 -27.51
N GLY A 30 20.87 21.46 -28.19
CA GLY A 30 21.47 22.75 -27.91
C GLY A 30 20.60 23.89 -28.45
N GLY A 31 20.84 25.09 -27.93
CA GLY A 31 20.30 26.31 -28.53
C GLY A 31 20.21 27.47 -27.56
N GLY A 32 21.23 28.34 -27.58
CA GLY A 32 21.08 29.80 -27.46
C GLY A 32 20.60 30.38 -26.13
N GLY A 33 21.56 30.88 -25.35
CA GLY A 33 21.28 31.89 -24.34
C GLY A 33 20.98 33.25 -25.01
N GLY A 34 19.92 33.91 -24.53
CA GLY A 34 19.61 35.31 -24.81
C GLY A 34 18.80 35.86 -23.63
N PRO A 35 19.12 37.04 -23.08
CA PRO A 35 18.43 37.58 -21.91
C PRO A 35 17.21 38.41 -22.34
N GLY A 36 16.08 38.20 -21.66
CA GLY A 36 14.95 39.12 -21.66
C GLY A 36 13.71 38.66 -22.44
N ALA A 37 12.85 37.88 -21.77
CA ALA A 37 11.42 37.82 -22.09
C ALA A 37 10.62 37.56 -20.79
N PRO A 38 9.60 38.37 -20.44
CA PRO A 38 8.78 38.13 -19.26
C PRO A 38 7.66 37.13 -19.58
N GLY A 39 7.61 36.06 -18.77
CA GLY A 39 6.40 35.31 -18.40
C GLY A 39 5.63 34.55 -19.48
N ILE A 40 5.90 33.24 -19.60
CA ILE A 40 4.84 32.25 -19.89
C ILE A 40 4.74 31.32 -18.67
N PRO A 41 3.69 31.41 -17.84
CA PRO A 41 3.42 30.41 -16.81
C PRO A 41 2.68 29.25 -17.49
N GLY A 42 3.40 28.16 -17.81
CA GLY A 42 2.72 26.97 -18.35
C GLY A 42 3.55 25.92 -19.08
N GLY A 43 4.86 25.81 -18.84
CA GLY A 43 5.62 24.66 -19.34
C GLY A 43 5.18 23.35 -18.65
N PRO A 44 5.13 22.20 -19.34
CA PRO A 44 4.74 20.90 -18.77
C PRO A 44 5.89 20.32 -17.93
N GLY A 45 6.25 21.05 -16.88
CA GLY A 45 7.21 20.66 -15.85
C GLY A 45 6.53 20.56 -14.49
N GLY A 46 5.30 20.03 -14.47
CA GLY A 46 4.67 19.64 -13.20
C GLY A 46 5.63 18.73 -12.43
N PRO A 47 5.74 18.84 -11.10
CA PRO A 47 6.67 18.03 -10.34
C PRO A 47 6.40 16.56 -10.67
N SER A 48 7.39 15.87 -11.25
CA SER A 48 7.41 14.41 -11.28
C SER A 48 7.05 13.92 -9.89
N PRO A 49 6.10 12.98 -9.70
CA PRO A 49 5.66 12.59 -8.38
C PRO A 49 6.87 12.08 -7.61
N VAL A 50 7.38 12.93 -6.71
CA VAL A 50 8.58 12.63 -5.93
C VAL A 50 8.21 11.50 -5.01
N ARG A 51 8.68 10.29 -5.33
CA ARG A 51 8.46 9.11 -4.51
C ARG A 51 9.10 9.34 -3.14
N SER A 52 8.32 9.15 -2.08
CA SER A 52 8.82 9.25 -0.72
C SER A 52 9.88 8.17 -0.48
N ARG A 53 11.11 8.58 -0.13
CA ARG A 53 12.22 7.66 0.18
C ARG A 53 11.87 6.74 1.36
N LEU A 54 11.15 7.25 2.36
CA LEU A 54 10.67 6.44 3.48
C LEU A 54 9.72 5.34 3.02
N TYR A 55 8.82 5.65 2.09
CA TYR A 55 7.91 4.66 1.53
C TYR A 55 8.66 3.56 0.78
N GLU A 56 9.64 3.91 -0.05
CA GLU A 56 10.42 2.91 -0.79
C GLU A 56 11.21 2.00 0.17
N HIS A 57 11.80 2.53 1.24
CA HIS A 57 12.46 1.71 2.27
C HIS A 57 11.53 0.68 2.91
N VAL A 58 10.29 1.07 3.19
CA VAL A 58 9.27 0.17 3.74
C VAL A 58 8.86 -0.87 2.70
N ARG A 59 8.63 -0.44 1.46
CA ARG A 59 8.23 -1.30 0.34
C ARG A 59 9.30 -2.35 0.02
N GLU A 60 10.56 -1.97 0.09
CA GLU A 60 11.72 -2.86 -0.13
C GLU A 60 12.05 -3.70 1.12
N GLY A 61 11.30 -3.53 2.22
CA GLY A 61 11.44 -4.31 3.45
C GLY A 61 12.70 -3.99 4.27
N ARG A 62 13.38 -2.87 3.96
CA ARG A 62 14.54 -2.38 4.71
C ARG A 62 14.16 -1.76 6.04
N SER A 63 12.94 -1.26 6.16
CA SER A 63 12.44 -0.63 7.39
C SER A 63 10.99 -1.01 7.66
N ALA A 64 10.59 -0.97 8.93
CA ALA A 64 9.19 -1.09 9.30
C ALA A 64 8.41 0.16 8.89
N ARG A 65 7.10 0.01 8.64
CA ARG A 65 6.21 1.14 8.33
C ARG A 65 6.16 2.10 9.53
N PRO A 66 6.33 3.42 9.32
CA PRO A 66 6.14 4.41 10.38
C PRO A 66 4.75 4.30 11.00
N GLN A 67 4.69 4.42 12.33
CA GLN A 67 3.45 4.45 13.10
C GLN A 67 3.01 5.91 13.23
N LEU A 68 1.87 6.25 12.64
CA LEU A 68 1.31 7.60 12.66
C LEU A 68 -0.15 7.54 13.12
N GLU A 69 -0.45 8.28 14.18
CA GLU A 69 -1.82 8.44 14.68
C GLU A 69 -2.54 9.53 13.88
N VAL A 70 -3.10 9.14 12.73
CA VAL A 70 -3.76 10.08 11.79
C VAL A 70 -4.99 10.74 12.41
N SER A 71 -5.70 10.03 13.30
CA SER A 71 -6.89 10.54 14.01
C SER A 71 -6.58 11.63 15.04
N ALA A 72 -5.33 11.73 15.51
CA ALA A 72 -4.90 12.72 16.49
C ALA A 72 -4.40 14.02 15.85
N LEU A 73 -4.35 14.10 14.52
CA LEU A 73 -3.87 15.29 13.79
C LEU A 73 -4.91 16.43 13.81
N SER A 74 -4.45 17.67 13.92
CA SER A 74 -5.30 18.86 14.05
C SER A 74 -5.12 19.81 12.86
N GLU A 75 -6.22 20.18 12.22
CA GLU A 75 -6.22 21.20 11.15
C GLU A 75 -5.74 22.56 11.66
N ARG A 76 -6.17 22.96 12.85
CA ARG A 76 -5.80 24.26 13.46
C ARG A 76 -4.28 24.36 13.66
N GLU A 77 -3.64 23.26 14.02
CA GLU A 77 -2.19 23.20 14.18
C GLU A 77 -1.46 23.35 12.85
N LEU A 78 -1.96 22.72 11.79
CA LEU A 78 -1.40 22.86 10.44
C LEU A 78 -1.51 24.30 9.94
N GLU A 79 -2.66 24.95 10.13
CA GLU A 79 -2.84 26.34 9.72
C GLU A 79 -1.94 27.29 10.51
N ARG A 80 -1.75 27.05 11.81
CA ARG A 80 -0.82 27.84 12.63
C ARG A 80 0.63 27.71 12.15
N ARG A 81 1.05 26.51 11.76
CA ARG A 81 2.43 26.23 11.30
C ARG A 81 2.70 26.77 9.89
N GLN A 82 1.66 27.05 9.12
CA GLN A 82 1.75 27.57 7.74
C GLN A 82 2.68 26.75 6.83
N GLY A 83 2.70 25.43 7.03
CA GLY A 83 3.53 24.52 6.24
C GLY A 83 2.96 24.24 4.84
N ALA A 84 3.59 23.28 4.16
CA ALA A 84 3.16 22.83 2.83
C ALA A 84 1.80 22.10 2.85
N LEU A 85 1.41 21.53 3.99
CA LEU A 85 0.10 20.90 4.18
C LEU A 85 -0.86 21.85 4.90
N ARG A 86 -2.11 21.88 4.45
CA ARG A 86 -3.21 22.68 4.99
C ARG A 86 -4.33 21.79 5.53
N GLY A 87 -5.31 22.41 6.18
CA GLY A 87 -6.46 21.69 6.75
C GLY A 87 -7.23 20.87 5.72
N ARG A 88 -7.33 21.35 4.48
CA ARG A 88 -7.92 20.58 3.37
C ARG A 88 -7.17 19.29 3.10
N ASP A 89 -5.85 19.36 2.98
CA ASP A 89 -5.02 18.19 2.70
C ASP A 89 -5.13 17.17 3.83
N LEU A 90 -5.24 17.63 5.09
CA LEU A 90 -5.45 16.74 6.22
C LEU A 90 -6.76 15.96 6.12
N ARG A 91 -7.85 16.60 5.67
CA ARG A 91 -9.11 15.89 5.43
C ARG A 91 -8.97 14.81 4.36
N GLU A 92 -8.29 15.14 3.26
CA GLU A 92 -8.05 14.18 2.18
C GLU A 92 -7.18 12.99 2.65
N ILE A 93 -6.15 13.26 3.48
CA ILE A 93 -5.32 12.24 4.12
C ILE A 93 -6.15 11.38 5.07
N ALA A 94 -6.99 11.99 5.91
CA ALA A 94 -7.85 11.27 6.85
C ALA A 94 -8.85 10.36 6.13
N MET A 95 -9.49 10.85 5.06
CA MET A 95 -10.39 10.05 4.22
C MET A 95 -9.66 8.87 3.58
N THR A 96 -8.48 9.11 3.01
CA THR A 96 -7.66 8.04 2.41
C THR A 96 -7.24 7.01 3.44
N TRP A 97 -6.92 7.44 4.66
CA TRP A 97 -6.59 6.56 5.78
C TRP A 97 -7.76 5.68 6.18
N THR A 98 -8.96 6.24 6.36
CA THR A 98 -10.17 5.47 6.67
C THR A 98 -10.44 4.43 5.58
N ARG A 99 -10.39 4.83 4.30
CA ARG A 99 -10.56 3.90 3.18
C ARG A 99 -9.53 2.76 3.20
N LEU A 100 -8.28 3.04 3.59
CA LEU A 100 -7.25 2.01 3.73
C LEU A 100 -7.60 1.01 4.85
N LEU A 101 -8.16 1.48 5.96
CA LEU A 101 -8.62 0.61 7.04
C LEU A 101 -9.78 -0.29 6.58
N ASP A 102 -10.74 0.26 5.83
CA ASP A 102 -11.86 -0.49 5.27
C ASP A 102 -11.38 -1.60 4.33
N VAL A 103 -10.43 -1.27 3.43
CA VAL A 103 -9.83 -2.25 2.51
C VAL A 103 -9.12 -3.36 3.29
N ARG A 104 -8.41 -3.02 4.37
CA ARG A 104 -7.73 -4.02 5.21
C ARG A 104 -8.71 -4.95 5.91
N ALA A 105 -9.80 -4.40 6.45
CA ALA A 105 -10.86 -5.19 7.06
C ALA A 105 -11.52 -6.13 6.03
N ALA A 106 -11.79 -5.63 4.83
CA ALA A 106 -12.33 -6.42 3.73
C ALA A 106 -11.39 -7.56 3.31
N ILE A 107 -10.09 -7.29 3.20
CA ILE A 107 -9.08 -8.32 2.90
C ILE A 107 -9.09 -9.40 3.99
N ALA A 108 -9.07 -9.02 5.27
CA ALA A 108 -9.07 -9.99 6.37
C ALA A 108 -10.31 -10.90 6.34
N ARG A 109 -11.48 -10.31 6.07
CA ARG A 109 -12.72 -11.08 5.88
C ARG A 109 -12.62 -12.07 4.72
N LEU A 110 -12.18 -11.60 3.55
CA LEU A 110 -12.05 -12.44 2.36
C LEU A 110 -11.01 -13.54 2.53
N GLU A 111 -9.93 -13.28 3.27
CA GLU A 111 -8.93 -14.30 3.59
C GLU A 111 -9.50 -15.42 4.47
N GLU A 112 -10.37 -15.08 5.43
CA GLU A 112 -11.06 -16.08 6.25
C GLU A 112 -12.07 -16.89 5.42
N GLU A 113 -12.90 -16.22 4.62
CA GLU A 113 -13.85 -16.88 3.72
C GLU A 113 -13.12 -17.84 2.75
N LYS A 114 -12.01 -17.40 2.16
CA LYS A 114 -11.14 -18.25 1.33
C LYS A 114 -10.68 -19.49 2.10
N GLY A 115 -10.30 -19.33 3.37
CA GLY A 115 -9.91 -20.43 4.25
C GLY A 115 -11.05 -21.42 4.48
N GLN A 116 -12.27 -20.94 4.73
CA GLN A 116 -13.45 -21.77 4.94
C GLN A 116 -13.81 -22.57 3.68
N VAL A 117 -13.82 -21.92 2.51
CA VAL A 117 -14.10 -22.58 1.24
C VAL A 117 -13.06 -23.66 0.95
N ALA A 118 -11.76 -23.37 1.15
CA ALA A 118 -10.70 -24.36 0.93
C ALA A 118 -10.86 -25.59 1.86
N ARG A 119 -11.26 -25.40 3.12
CA ARG A 119 -11.57 -26.49 4.05
C ARG A 119 -12.79 -27.28 3.61
N GLY A 120 -13.85 -26.60 3.18
CA GLY A 120 -15.07 -27.22 2.66
C GLY A 120 -14.79 -28.12 1.45
N VAL A 121 -14.07 -27.60 0.46
CA VAL A 121 -13.68 -28.37 -0.74
C VAL A 121 -12.83 -29.58 -0.35
N ARG A 122 -11.84 -29.42 0.53
CA ARG A 122 -11.02 -30.54 1.00
C ARG A 122 -11.86 -31.61 1.70
N ALA A 123 -12.83 -31.22 2.51
CA ALA A 123 -13.70 -32.16 3.20
C ALA A 123 -14.57 -32.97 2.21
N LEU A 124 -15.09 -32.33 1.16
CA LEU A 124 -15.84 -33.03 0.11
C LEU A 124 -14.97 -34.06 -0.61
N LEU A 125 -13.76 -33.69 -1.02
CA LEU A 125 -12.82 -34.61 -1.68
C LEU A 125 -12.46 -35.82 -0.82
N VAL A 126 -12.32 -35.65 0.50
CA VAL A 126 -12.05 -36.76 1.43
C VAL A 126 -13.25 -37.69 1.56
N ARG A 127 -14.48 -37.15 1.55
CA ARG A 127 -15.70 -37.97 1.61
C ARG A 127 -15.86 -38.81 0.34
N ASP A 128 -15.61 -38.21 -0.82
CA ASP A 128 -15.75 -38.87 -2.11
C ASP A 128 -14.63 -39.91 -2.40
N SER A 129 -13.49 -39.79 -1.71
CA SER A 129 -12.37 -40.74 -1.82
C SER A 129 -12.39 -41.84 -0.75
N SER A 130 -13.42 -41.90 0.10
CA SER A 130 -13.61 -43.01 1.03
C SER A 130 -13.93 -44.28 0.23
N PRO A 131 -13.09 -45.33 0.26
CA PRO A 131 -13.35 -46.54 -0.52
C PRO A 131 -14.65 -47.19 -0.02
N ILE A 132 -15.56 -47.45 -0.95
CA ILE A 132 -16.73 -48.30 -0.74
C ILE A 132 -16.20 -49.66 -0.26
N VAL A 133 -16.38 -49.98 1.02
CA VAL A 133 -16.06 -51.31 1.53
C VAL A 133 -17.24 -52.22 1.16
N PRO A 134 -17.08 -53.22 0.26
CA PRO A 134 -18.16 -54.15 0.00
C PRO A 134 -18.32 -55.05 1.22
N HIS A 135 -19.43 -54.89 1.95
CA HIS A 135 -19.79 -55.85 3.00
C HIS A 135 -20.22 -57.16 2.32
N ARG A 136 -19.33 -58.13 2.41
CA ARG A 136 -19.48 -59.56 2.09
C ARG A 136 -20.85 -60.07 2.57
N ALA A 137 -21.64 -60.64 1.66
CA ALA A 137 -22.85 -61.38 2.01
C ALA A 137 -22.47 -62.76 2.62
N PRO A 138 -23.28 -63.29 3.57
CA PRO A 138 -22.98 -64.51 4.31
C PRO A 138 -22.94 -65.77 3.45
#